data_AF-A0A840VF08-F1
#
_entry.id   AF-A0A840VF08-F1
#
_cell.length_a   1.000
_cell.length_b   1.000
_cell.length_c   1.000
_cell.angle_alpha   90.00
_cell.angle_beta   90.00
_cell.angle_gamma   90.00
#
_symmetry.space_group_name_H-M   'P 1'
#
loop_
_entity.id
_entity.type
_entity.pdbx_description
1 polymer ?
#
loop_
_entity_poly.entity_id
_entity_poly.type
_entity_poly.pdbx_seq_one_letter_code
_entity_poly.pdbx_strand_id
1 'polypeptide(L)'
;MKPSIFIATLVLATLPAMADDAADAYRRGVEALQTNDVDAASKAFNETLKLNPQHPYARYQLGRLKQAAPQMRAKKKEAELASVRLPEVRFEEAPLSDVLTALNAMIEAESTKTLGKDKAITPNLNVQDSTGKLGAKEISLQLKNVPANMVLQYALDQAGAKIRYDEYATVIVPAGQ
;
A
#
# COMPACT_ATOMS: atom_id res chain seq x y z
N MET A 1 49.20 18.60 -55.34
CA MET A 1 48.64 18.86 -54.00
C MET A 1 47.18 18.41 -54.01
N LYS A 2 46.85 17.28 -53.35
CA LYS A 2 45.48 16.72 -53.27
C LYS A 2 44.98 16.83 -51.82
N PRO A 3 43.69 17.11 -51.58
CA PRO A 3 43.17 17.35 -50.24
C PRO A 3 42.92 16.02 -49.51
N SER A 4 43.36 15.93 -48.27
CA SER A 4 43.04 14.82 -47.37
C SER A 4 41.66 15.03 -46.78
N ILE A 5 40.74 14.10 -47.06
CA ILE A 5 39.45 13.96 -46.39
C ILE A 5 39.69 13.21 -45.08
N PHE A 6 39.46 13.87 -43.94
CA PHE A 6 39.36 13.18 -42.65
C PHE A 6 37.98 12.53 -42.54
N ILE A 7 37.94 11.20 -42.52
CA ILE A 7 36.75 10.42 -42.20
C ILE A 7 36.61 10.43 -40.68
N ALA A 8 35.52 11.03 -40.19
CA ALA A 8 35.12 10.94 -38.80
C ALA A 8 34.48 9.56 -38.55
N THR A 9 35.18 8.69 -37.83
CA THR A 9 34.67 7.38 -37.42
C THR A 9 33.78 7.57 -36.18
N LEU A 10 32.47 7.65 -36.38
CA LEU A 10 31.48 7.57 -35.30
C LEU A 10 31.26 6.09 -34.95
N VAL A 11 31.87 5.62 -33.87
CA VAL A 11 31.63 4.26 -33.34
C VAL A 11 30.32 4.28 -32.53
N LEU A 12 29.25 3.74 -33.12
CA LEU A 12 28.01 3.36 -32.42
C LEU A 12 28.26 2.05 -31.65
N ALA A 13 28.60 2.12 -30.36
CA ALA A 13 28.70 0.93 -29.50
C ALA A 13 27.67 0.90 -28.35
N THR A 14 26.65 1.75 -28.38
CA THR A 14 25.74 1.96 -27.24
C THR A 14 24.49 1.07 -27.22
N LEU A 15 24.17 0.36 -28.31
CA LEU A 15 22.91 -0.40 -28.42
C LEU A 15 22.80 -1.68 -27.56
N PRO A 16 23.83 -2.55 -27.44
CA PRO A 16 23.69 -3.81 -26.70
C PRO A 16 23.60 -3.59 -25.18
N ALA A 17 24.38 -2.66 -24.62
CA ALA A 17 24.35 -2.37 -23.18
C ALA A 17 22.97 -1.84 -22.72
N MET A 18 22.34 -0.96 -23.51
CA MET A 18 21.01 -0.45 -23.17
C MET A 18 19.90 -1.51 -23.28
N ALA A 19 20.08 -2.53 -24.12
CA ALA A 19 19.15 -3.65 -24.24
C ALA A 19 19.20 -4.56 -23.00
N ASP A 20 20.39 -4.83 -22.48
CA ASP A 20 20.58 -5.60 -21.25
C ASP A 20 20.04 -4.83 -20.03
N ASP A 21 20.33 -3.52 -19.92
CA ASP A 21 19.79 -2.67 -18.85
C ASP A 21 18.25 -2.63 -18.85
N ALA A 22 17.63 -2.59 -20.04
CA ALA A 22 16.17 -2.61 -20.16
C ALA A 22 15.59 -3.96 -19.70
N ALA A 23 16.23 -5.07 -20.04
CA ALA A 23 15.81 -6.41 -19.61
C ALA A 23 15.94 -6.56 -18.08
N ASP A 24 17.00 -6.02 -17.49
CA ASP A 24 17.25 -6.02 -16.05
C ASP A 24 16.22 -5.19 -15.29
N ALA A 25 15.91 -3.98 -15.79
CA ALA A 25 14.82 -3.16 -15.26
C ALA A 25 13.47 -3.87 -15.35
N TYR A 26 13.20 -4.58 -16.45
CA TYR A 26 11.96 -5.34 -16.60
C TYR A 26 11.85 -6.47 -15.57
N ARG A 27 12.93 -7.24 -15.35
CA ARG A 27 12.96 -8.32 -14.34
C ARG A 27 12.68 -7.79 -12.94
N ARG A 28 13.29 -6.66 -12.54
CA ARG A 28 12.98 -6.00 -11.25
C ARG A 28 11.51 -5.64 -11.13
N GLY A 29 10.88 -5.18 -12.21
CA GLY A 29 9.45 -4.89 -12.23
C GLY A 29 8.59 -6.13 -12.00
N VAL A 30 8.95 -7.26 -12.63
CA VAL A 30 8.26 -8.54 -12.45
C VAL A 30 8.43 -9.07 -11.02
N GLU A 31 9.64 -8.99 -10.46
CA GLU A 31 9.91 -9.38 -9.08
C GLU A 31 9.11 -8.55 -8.07
N ALA A 32 9.04 -7.23 -8.27
CA ALA A 32 8.25 -6.34 -7.43
C ALA A 32 6.73 -6.66 -7.48
N LEU A 33 6.21 -7.16 -8.62
CA LEU A 33 4.83 -7.64 -8.68
C LEU A 33 4.61 -8.89 -7.80
N GLN A 34 5.61 -9.77 -7.67
CA GLN A 34 5.51 -10.97 -6.84
C GLN A 34 5.43 -10.63 -5.35
N THR A 35 6.05 -9.52 -4.94
CA THR A 35 6.03 -9.02 -3.56
C THR A 35 4.95 -7.97 -3.31
N ASN A 36 4.05 -7.74 -4.29
CA ASN A 36 2.99 -6.74 -4.22
C ASN A 36 3.51 -5.30 -3.98
N ASP A 37 4.77 -5.04 -4.34
CA ASP A 37 5.40 -3.72 -4.27
C ASP A 37 5.06 -2.90 -5.53
N VAL A 38 3.89 -2.27 -5.47
CA VAL A 38 3.33 -1.44 -6.55
C VAL A 38 4.29 -0.31 -6.95
N ASP A 39 5.00 0.28 -5.99
CA ASP A 39 5.89 1.42 -6.23
C ASP A 39 7.17 0.99 -6.94
N ALA A 40 7.81 -0.07 -6.44
CA ALA A 40 8.99 -0.64 -7.08
C ALA A 40 8.67 -1.16 -8.49
N ALA A 41 7.54 -1.84 -8.66
CA ALA A 41 7.10 -2.35 -9.96
C ALA A 41 6.87 -1.20 -10.96
N SER A 42 6.15 -0.15 -10.54
CA SER A 42 5.90 1.03 -11.37
C SER A 42 7.20 1.72 -11.77
N LYS A 43 8.12 1.92 -10.82
CA LYS A 43 9.43 2.53 -11.08
C LYS A 43 10.24 1.73 -12.10
N ALA A 44 10.33 0.41 -11.93
CA ALA A 44 11.12 -0.48 -12.78
C ALA A 44 10.54 -0.62 -14.20
N PHE A 45 9.21 -0.69 -14.35
CA PHE A 45 8.60 -0.68 -15.69
C PHE A 45 8.75 0.68 -16.39
N ASN A 46 8.64 1.79 -15.67
CA ASN A 46 8.91 3.11 -16.24
C ASN A 46 10.38 3.24 -16.67
N GLU A 47 11.32 2.70 -15.89
CA GLU A 47 12.74 2.64 -16.25
C GLU A 47 12.97 1.79 -17.51
N THR A 48 12.32 0.63 -17.61
CA THR A 48 12.35 -0.21 -18.81
C THR A 48 11.91 0.58 -20.04
N LEU A 49 10.83 1.37 -19.93
CA LEU A 49 10.30 2.17 -21.04
C LEU A 49 11.13 3.42 -21.35
N LYS A 50 11.96 3.90 -20.41
CA LYS A 50 12.96 4.94 -20.69
C LYS A 50 14.13 4.37 -21.51
N LEU A 51 14.59 3.16 -21.17
CA LEU A 51 15.70 2.49 -21.83
C LEU A 51 15.29 1.89 -23.19
N ASN A 52 14.08 1.32 -23.26
CA ASN A 52 13.48 0.78 -24.47
C ASN A 52 12.02 1.25 -24.59
N PRO A 53 11.76 2.38 -25.28
CA PRO A 53 10.41 2.93 -25.44
C PRO A 53 9.41 2.04 -26.18
N GLN A 54 9.90 1.05 -26.94
CA GLN A 54 9.07 0.12 -27.71
C GLN A 54 8.83 -1.22 -27.00
N HIS A 55 9.30 -1.39 -25.75
CA HIS A 55 9.18 -2.64 -25.02
C HIS A 55 7.70 -3.02 -24.78
N PRO A 56 7.16 -4.05 -25.46
CA PRO A 56 5.72 -4.31 -25.44
C PRO A 56 5.24 -4.82 -24.07
N TYR A 57 6.02 -5.71 -23.43
CA TYR A 57 5.62 -6.27 -22.14
C TYR A 57 5.63 -5.23 -21.02
N ALA A 58 6.64 -4.37 -20.90
CA ALA A 58 6.66 -3.30 -19.91
C ALA A 58 5.47 -2.33 -20.05
N ARG A 59 5.10 -1.96 -21.29
CA ARG A 59 3.88 -1.17 -21.56
C ARG A 59 2.62 -1.88 -21.07
N TYR A 60 2.46 -3.16 -21.43
CA TYR A 60 1.33 -3.97 -21.02
C TYR A 60 1.25 -4.12 -19.49
N GLN A 61 2.36 -4.45 -18.84
CA GLN A 61 2.42 -4.63 -17.39
C GLN A 61 2.16 -3.34 -16.64
N LEU A 62 2.69 -2.20 -17.10
CA LEU A 62 2.40 -0.90 -16.47
C LEU A 62 0.92 -0.54 -16.59
N GLY A 63 0.28 -0.83 -17.72
CA GLY A 63 -1.17 -0.65 -17.90
C GLY A 63 -1.99 -1.48 -16.90
N ARG A 64 -1.66 -2.76 -16.76
CA ARG A 64 -2.31 -3.65 -15.78
C ARG A 64 -2.05 -3.24 -14.34
N LEU A 65 -0.81 -2.84 -14.03
CA LEU A 65 -0.43 -2.39 -12.70
C LEU A 65 -1.25 -1.17 -12.28
N LYS A 66 -1.47 -0.20 -13.17
CA LYS A 66 -2.32 0.97 -12.86
C LYS A 66 -3.75 0.60 -12.49
N GLN A 67 -4.31 -0.43 -13.13
CA GLN A 67 -5.66 -0.92 -12.84
C GLN A 67 -5.70 -1.72 -11.53
N ALA A 68 -4.68 -2.52 -11.24
CA ALA A 68 -4.61 -3.37 -10.05
C ALA A 68 -4.09 -2.64 -8.80
N ALA A 69 -3.34 -1.55 -8.96
CA ALA A 69 -2.65 -0.84 -7.90
C ALA A 69 -3.56 -0.46 -6.71
N PRO A 70 -4.76 0.11 -6.91
CA PRO A 70 -5.63 0.46 -5.78
C PRO A 70 -5.97 -0.75 -4.91
N GLN A 71 -6.32 -1.87 -5.54
CA GLN A 71 -6.66 -3.10 -4.83
C GLN A 71 -5.43 -3.74 -4.16
N MET A 72 -4.27 -3.73 -4.85
CA MET A 72 -3.02 -4.25 -4.29
C MET A 72 -2.58 -3.47 -3.05
N ARG A 73 -2.72 -2.13 -3.07
CA ARG A 73 -2.43 -1.26 -1.93
C ARG A 73 -3.45 -1.43 -0.80
N ALA A 74 -4.74 -1.54 -1.12
CA ALA A 74 -5.78 -1.85 -0.12
C ALA A 74 -5.48 -3.15 0.63
N LYS A 75 -5.14 -4.23 -0.09
CA LYS A 75 -4.74 -5.52 0.51
C LYS A 75 -3.47 -5.40 1.35
N LYS A 76 -2.49 -4.62 0.89
CA LYS A 76 -1.26 -4.36 1.66
C LYS A 76 -1.59 -3.67 2.98
N LYS A 77 -2.45 -2.66 2.97
CA LYS A 77 -2.89 -1.94 4.17
C LYS A 77 -3.62 -2.83 5.17
N GLU A 78 -4.50 -3.71 4.68
CA GLU A 78 -5.15 -4.72 5.50
C GLU A 78 -4.11 -5.67 6.16
N ALA A 79 -3.16 -6.16 5.37
CA ALA A 79 -2.11 -7.06 5.86
C ALA A 79 -1.17 -6.37 6.86
N GLU A 80 -0.84 -5.10 6.67
CA GLU A 80 -0.07 -4.29 7.61
C GLU A 80 -0.80 -4.22 8.96
N LEU A 81 -2.10 -3.91 8.97
CA LEU A 81 -2.88 -3.90 10.21
C LEU A 81 -3.00 -5.31 10.83
N ALA A 82 -3.11 -6.36 10.02
CA ALA A 82 -3.13 -7.74 10.51
C ALA A 82 -1.80 -8.19 11.13
N SER A 83 -0.69 -7.56 10.73
CA SER A 83 0.64 -7.86 11.28
C SER A 83 0.85 -7.33 12.69
N VAL A 84 0.08 -6.31 13.10
CA VAL A 84 0.16 -5.71 14.44
C VAL A 84 -0.74 -6.48 15.40
N ARG A 85 -0.17 -7.04 16.48
CA ARG A 85 -0.95 -7.74 17.51
C ARG A 85 -1.13 -6.84 18.73
N LEU A 86 -2.36 -6.55 19.10
CA LEU A 86 -2.66 -5.78 20.29
C LEU A 86 -2.63 -6.70 21.53
N PRO A 87 -1.73 -6.47 22.51
CA PRO A 87 -1.57 -7.38 23.65
C PRO A 87 -2.83 -7.49 24.52
N GLU A 88 -3.47 -6.36 24.78
CA GLU A 88 -4.72 -6.28 25.53
C GLU A 88 -5.53 -5.08 25.04
N VAL A 89 -6.81 -5.31 24.79
CA VAL A 89 -7.79 -4.28 24.41
C VAL A 89 -9.01 -4.48 25.29
N ARG A 90 -9.33 -3.46 26.09
CA ARG A 90 -10.50 -3.44 26.97
C ARG A 90 -11.26 -2.13 26.79
N PHE A 91 -12.52 -2.24 26.44
CA PHE A 91 -13.49 -1.14 26.43
C PHE A 91 -14.77 -1.63 27.08
N GLU A 92 -15.38 -0.79 27.90
CA GLU A 92 -16.64 -1.07 28.61
C GLU A 92 -17.59 0.07 28.28
N GLU A 93 -18.57 -0.20 27.40
CA GLU A 93 -19.60 0.75 26.96
C GLU A 93 -19.02 2.09 26.45
N ALA A 94 -17.88 2.03 25.74
CA ALA A 94 -17.20 3.23 25.26
C ALA A 94 -17.78 3.69 23.90
N PRO A 95 -17.95 5.00 23.65
CA PRO A 95 -18.34 5.49 22.33
C PRO A 95 -17.35 5.05 21.25
N LEU A 96 -17.85 4.63 20.09
CA LEU A 96 -17.03 4.20 18.96
C LEU A 96 -15.98 5.25 18.58
N SER A 97 -16.30 6.55 18.65
CA SER A 97 -15.31 7.62 18.39
C SER A 97 -14.06 7.49 19.26
N ASP A 98 -14.26 7.17 20.55
CA ASP A 98 -13.20 7.08 21.54
C ASP A 98 -12.44 5.77 21.35
N VAL A 99 -13.16 4.68 21.02
CA VAL A 99 -12.56 3.39 20.65
C VAL A 99 -11.67 3.53 19.42
N LEU A 100 -12.14 4.17 18.34
CA LEU A 100 -11.34 4.35 17.13
C LEU A 100 -10.11 5.22 17.38
N THR A 101 -10.24 6.27 18.20
CA THR A 101 -9.11 7.12 18.63
C THR A 101 -8.08 6.32 19.40
N ALA A 102 -8.52 5.54 20.39
CA ALA A 102 -7.66 4.69 21.19
C ALA A 102 -6.98 3.59 20.34
N LEU A 103 -7.73 2.93 19.47
CA LEU A 103 -7.18 1.91 18.57
C LEU A 103 -6.15 2.49 17.59
N ASN A 104 -6.36 3.71 17.07
CA ASN A 104 -5.36 4.38 16.24
C ASN A 104 -4.04 4.54 17.00
N ALA A 105 -4.09 5.03 18.24
CA ALA A 105 -2.91 5.20 19.09
C ALA A 105 -2.26 3.86 19.49
N MET A 106 -3.06 2.85 19.84
CA MET A 106 -2.55 1.51 20.20
C MET A 106 -1.81 0.85 19.03
N ILE A 107 -2.35 0.95 17.82
CA ILE A 107 -1.76 0.39 16.61
C ILE A 107 -0.44 1.08 16.28
N GLU A 108 -0.42 2.42 16.31
CA GLU A 108 0.79 3.20 16.08
C GLU A 108 1.87 2.89 17.12
N ALA A 109 1.50 2.79 18.40
CA ALA A 109 2.43 2.48 19.48
C ALA A 109 3.02 1.06 19.37
N GLU A 110 2.18 0.05 19.15
CA GLU A 110 2.66 -1.34 19.08
C GLU A 110 3.43 -1.62 17.79
N SER A 111 3.03 -1.02 16.66
CA SER A 111 3.81 -1.09 15.41
C SER A 111 5.14 -0.36 15.54
N THR A 112 5.20 0.80 16.18
CA THR A 112 6.47 1.51 16.47
C THR A 112 7.41 0.63 17.30
N LYS A 113 6.88 -0.05 18.32
CA LYS A 113 7.64 -0.93 19.20
C LYS A 113 8.14 -2.19 18.50
N THR A 114 7.32 -2.80 17.64
CA THR A 114 7.63 -4.10 17.02
C THR A 114 8.34 -3.99 15.66
N LEU A 115 8.06 -2.94 14.89
CA LEU A 115 8.60 -2.72 13.55
C LEU A 115 9.65 -1.61 13.48
N GLY A 116 9.73 -0.77 14.52
CA GLY A 116 10.57 0.43 14.57
C GLY A 116 9.84 1.69 14.10
N LYS A 117 10.34 2.86 14.54
CA LYS A 117 9.70 4.17 14.30
C LYS A 117 9.47 4.49 12.83
N ASP A 118 10.42 4.14 11.96
CA ASP A 118 10.32 4.42 10.51
C ASP A 118 9.29 3.53 9.79
N LYS A 119 8.78 2.50 10.48
CA LYS A 119 7.79 1.54 9.97
C LYS A 119 6.51 1.55 10.82
N ALA A 120 6.30 2.60 11.61
CA ALA A 120 5.08 2.79 12.37
C ALA A 120 3.87 2.79 11.41
N ILE A 121 2.84 2.03 11.79
CA ILE A 121 1.62 1.88 10.99
C ILE A 121 0.57 2.81 11.58
N THR A 122 0.11 3.75 10.77
CA THR A 122 -1.05 4.59 11.06
C THR A 122 -2.25 4.12 10.23
N PRO A 123 -3.35 3.69 10.89
CA PRO A 123 -4.52 3.20 10.16
C PRO A 123 -5.19 4.25 9.25
N ASN A 124 -5.06 5.54 9.58
CA ASN A 124 -5.77 6.66 8.93
C ASN A 124 -7.27 6.37 8.83
N LEU A 125 -7.91 6.22 9.99
CA LEU A 125 -9.33 5.90 10.09
C LEU A 125 -10.16 7.10 9.63
N ASN A 126 -10.98 6.91 8.60
CA ASN A 126 -11.88 7.93 8.06
C ASN A 126 -13.33 7.45 8.21
N VAL A 127 -14.07 8.08 9.13
CA VAL A 127 -15.49 7.77 9.37
C VAL A 127 -16.34 8.56 8.39
N GLN A 128 -17.03 7.85 7.50
CA GLN A 128 -18.00 8.40 6.55
C GLN A 128 -19.40 8.03 7.03
N ASP A 129 -19.95 8.84 7.93
CA ASP A 129 -21.31 8.69 8.45
C ASP A 129 -22.08 10.00 8.28
N SER A 130 -23.00 10.00 7.32
CA SER A 130 -23.90 11.13 7.04
C SER A 130 -24.89 11.41 8.17
N THR A 131 -25.14 10.44 9.06
CA THR A 131 -26.12 10.56 10.15
C THR A 131 -25.51 11.11 11.44
N GLY A 132 -24.20 11.04 11.59
CA GLY A 132 -23.46 11.40 12.81
C GLY A 132 -23.73 10.49 14.02
N LYS A 133 -24.49 9.39 13.86
CA LYS A 133 -24.90 8.51 14.95
C LYS A 133 -23.89 7.40 15.22
N LEU A 134 -23.03 7.09 14.26
CA LEU A 134 -22.13 5.94 14.33
C LEU A 134 -21.09 6.11 15.45
N GLY A 135 -20.55 7.32 15.62
CA GLY A 135 -19.55 7.61 16.65
C GLY A 135 -20.04 7.42 18.09
N ALA A 136 -21.34 7.60 18.34
CA ALA A 136 -21.94 7.46 19.66
C ALA A 136 -22.36 6.01 20.01
N LYS A 137 -22.15 5.04 19.11
CA LYS A 137 -22.44 3.63 19.40
C LYS A 137 -21.50 3.12 20.48
N GLU A 138 -22.06 2.52 21.52
CA GLU A 138 -21.31 1.97 22.64
C GLU A 138 -20.71 0.61 22.28
N ILE A 139 -19.42 0.46 22.55
CA ILE A 139 -18.62 -0.70 22.19
C ILE A 139 -18.02 -1.30 23.45
N SER A 140 -18.19 -2.61 23.60
CA SER A 140 -17.62 -3.39 24.69
C SER A 140 -16.73 -4.48 24.12
N LEU A 141 -15.43 -4.40 24.41
CA LEU A 141 -14.43 -5.36 23.95
C LEU A 141 -13.57 -5.83 25.11
N GLN A 142 -13.26 -7.11 25.14
CA GLN A 142 -12.23 -7.68 26.01
C GLN A 142 -11.45 -8.71 25.20
N LEU A 143 -10.34 -8.26 24.62
CA LEU A 143 -9.54 -9.05 23.70
C LEU A 143 -8.09 -9.10 24.18
N LYS A 144 -7.45 -10.26 24.04
CA LYS A 144 -6.05 -10.48 24.40
C LYS A 144 -5.30 -11.06 23.23
N ASN A 145 -4.17 -10.44 22.90
CA ASN A 145 -3.27 -10.87 21.84
C ASN A 145 -4.01 -11.08 20.51
N VAL A 146 -4.70 -10.07 20.00
CA VAL A 146 -5.52 -10.16 18.76
C VAL A 146 -4.93 -9.26 17.66
N PRO A 147 -4.92 -9.68 16.39
CA PRO A 147 -4.55 -8.82 15.27
C PRO A 147 -5.37 -7.53 15.21
N ALA A 148 -4.73 -6.39 14.93
CA ALA A 148 -5.39 -5.09 14.98
C ALA A 148 -6.53 -4.94 13.97
N ASN A 149 -6.40 -5.52 12.77
CA ASN A 149 -7.48 -5.55 11.79
C ASN A 149 -8.74 -6.25 12.35
N MET A 150 -8.57 -7.33 13.11
CA MET A 150 -9.66 -8.06 13.75
C MET A 150 -10.26 -7.29 14.93
N VAL A 151 -9.45 -6.59 15.73
CA VAL A 151 -9.95 -5.74 16.81
C VAL A 151 -10.82 -4.61 16.24
N LEU A 152 -10.36 -3.96 15.17
CA LEU A 152 -11.16 -2.96 14.44
C LEU A 152 -12.45 -3.59 13.91
N GLN A 153 -12.39 -4.75 13.26
CA GLN A 153 -13.56 -5.44 12.75
C GLN A 153 -14.61 -5.70 13.84
N TYR A 154 -14.20 -6.22 15.00
CA TYR A 154 -15.14 -6.49 16.11
C TYR A 154 -15.77 -5.23 16.68
N ALA A 155 -15.02 -4.13 16.79
CA ALA A 155 -15.59 -2.84 17.20
C ALA A 155 -16.64 -2.36 16.19
N LEU A 156 -16.34 -2.47 14.90
CA LEU A 156 -17.24 -2.00 13.83
C LEU A 156 -18.48 -2.88 13.69
N ASP A 157 -18.37 -4.19 13.89
CA ASP A 157 -19.51 -5.11 13.88
C ASP A 157 -20.53 -4.74 14.97
N GLN A 158 -20.06 -4.42 16.19
CA GLN A 158 -20.94 -3.96 17.28
C GLN A 158 -21.61 -2.62 16.97
N ALA A 159 -20.88 -1.72 16.29
CA ALA A 159 -21.41 -0.43 15.86
C ALA A 159 -22.40 -0.52 14.68
N GLY A 160 -22.50 -1.67 14.00
CA GLY A 160 -23.21 -1.81 12.74
C GLY A 160 -22.54 -1.04 11.61
N ALA A 161 -21.21 -1.10 11.53
CA ALA A 161 -20.37 -0.50 10.49
C ALA A 161 -19.57 -1.55 9.73
N LYS A 162 -19.08 -1.14 8.55
CA LYS A 162 -18.17 -1.90 7.69
C LYS A 162 -16.87 -1.14 7.53
N ILE A 163 -15.79 -1.89 7.36
CA ILE A 163 -14.47 -1.36 7.03
C ILE A 163 -14.16 -1.57 5.54
N ARG A 164 -13.55 -0.57 4.92
CA ARG A 164 -13.02 -0.65 3.56
C ARG A 164 -11.61 -0.08 3.56
N TYR A 165 -10.66 -0.87 3.08
CA TYR A 165 -9.28 -0.41 2.88
C TYR A 165 -9.16 0.29 1.53
N ASP A 166 -8.77 1.55 1.56
CA ASP A 166 -8.44 2.35 0.38
C ASP A 166 -6.92 2.62 0.37
N GLU A 167 -6.39 3.16 -0.74
CA GLU A 167 -4.94 3.38 -0.94
C GLU A 167 -4.27 4.18 0.19
N TYR A 168 -4.95 5.21 0.71
CA TYR A 168 -4.40 6.12 1.72
C TYR A 168 -5.15 6.11 3.05
N ALA A 169 -6.32 5.48 3.12
CA ALA A 169 -7.23 5.56 4.27
C ALA A 169 -7.88 4.21 4.57
N THR A 170 -8.26 4.03 5.84
CA THR A 170 -9.16 2.96 6.25
C THR A 170 -10.53 3.59 6.45
N VAL A 171 -11.44 3.36 5.52
CA VAL A 171 -12.76 3.98 5.50
C VAL A 171 -13.74 3.14 6.31
N ILE A 172 -14.51 3.82 7.16
CA ILE A 172 -15.54 3.23 8.00
C ILE A 172 -16.88 3.81 7.58
N VAL A 173 -17.83 2.95 7.23
CA VAL A 173 -19.20 3.33 6.80
C VAL A 173 -20.24 2.54 7.57
N PRO A 174 -21.45 3.08 7.82
CA PRO A 174 -22.57 2.30 8.35
C PRO A 174 -22.89 1.09 7.45
N ALA A 175 -23.19 -0.07 8.04
CA ALA A 175 -23.37 -1.32 7.29
C ALA A 175 -24.61 -1.35 6.39
N GLY A 176 -25.57 -0.45 6.63
CA GLY A 176 -26.82 -0.29 5.87
C GLY A 176 -26.84 0.88 4.88
N GLN A 177 -25.69 1.49 4.59
CA GLN A 177 -25.50 2.49 3.53
C GLN A 177 -24.70 1.91 2.36
#